data_AF-A0A917P622-F1
#
_entry.id   AF-A0A917P622-F1
#
_cell.length_a   1.000
_cell.length_b   1.000
_cell.length_c   1.000
_cell.angle_alpha   90.00
_cell.angle_beta   90.00
_cell.angle_gamma   90.00
#
_symmetry.space_group_name_H-M   'P 1'
#
loop_
_entity.id
_entity.type
_entity.pdbx_description
1 polymer ?
#
loop_
_entity_poly.entity_id
_entity_poly.type
_entity_poly.pdbx_seq_one_letter_code
_entity_poly.pdbx_strand_id
1 'polypeptide(L)'
;MAHTTIKVDSSVRDRLAILAAEKDTTIAGLVGEFAAHTPTQSERAELTAKTLAVLQEMSGYVPSPEQDRAADAELARRLGDAA
;
A
#
# COMPACT_ATOMS: atom_id res chain seq x y z
N MET A 1 -0.30 -25.66 1.22
CA MET A 1 -0.91 -24.37 0.79
C MET A 1 -1.65 -24.63 -0.51
N ALA A 2 -2.87 -24.10 -0.67
CA ALA A 2 -3.66 -24.31 -1.88
C ALA A 2 -3.31 -23.24 -2.92
N HIS A 3 -2.92 -23.67 -4.11
CA HIS A 3 -2.70 -22.76 -5.24
C HIS A 3 -4.04 -22.48 -5.92
N THR A 4 -4.34 -21.20 -6.15
CA THR A 4 -5.53 -20.77 -6.89
C THR A 4 -5.10 -20.05 -8.16
N THR A 5 -5.94 -20.14 -9.19
CA THR A 5 -5.68 -19.51 -10.49
C THR A 5 -6.50 -18.22 -10.60
N ILE A 6 -5.83 -17.12 -10.89
CA ILE A 6 -6.47 -15.84 -11.21
C ILE A 6 -6.48 -15.64 -12.73
N LYS A 7 -7.56 -15.04 -13.25
CA LYS A 7 -7.62 -14.61 -14.65
C LYS A 7 -7.01 -13.22 -14.76
N VAL A 8 -6.04 -13.09 -15.65
CA VAL A 8 -5.38 -11.82 -15.99
C VAL A 8 -5.19 -11.75 -17.50
N ASP A 9 -5.12 -10.55 -18.05
CA ASP A 9 -4.78 -10.36 -19.45
C ASP A 9 -3.35 -10.82 -19.74
N SER A 10 -3.09 -11.24 -20.97
CA SER A 10 -1.75 -11.66 -21.40
C SER A 10 -0.71 -10.56 -21.22
N SER A 11 -1.09 -9.30 -21.51
CA SER A 11 -0.23 -8.13 -21.31
C SER A 11 0.20 -7.96 -19.84
N VAL A 12 -0.72 -8.19 -18.90
CA VAL A 12 -0.44 -8.11 -17.46
C VAL A 12 0.50 -9.23 -17.03
N ARG A 13 0.24 -10.47 -17.47
CA ARG A 13 1.12 -11.61 -17.19
C ARG A 13 2.54 -11.36 -17.69
N ASP A 14 2.70 -10.86 -18.91
CA ASP A 14 4.00 -10.64 -19.52
C ASP A 14 4.76 -9.51 -18.78
N ARG A 15 4.04 -8.45 -18.36
CA ARG A 15 4.59 -7.40 -17.49
C ARG A 15 5.05 -7.94 -16.13
N LEU A 16 4.24 -8.79 -15.48
CA LEU A 16 4.58 -9.42 -14.20
C LEU A 16 5.80 -10.35 -14.35
N ALA A 17 5.95 -11.03 -15.48
CA ALA A 17 7.11 -11.88 -15.74
C ALA A 17 8.41 -11.07 -15.78
N ILE A 18 8.40 -9.91 -16.43
CA ILE A 18 9.54 -8.98 -16.45
C ILE A 18 9.86 -8.49 -15.03
N LEU A 19 8.85 -8.00 -14.30
CA LEU A 19 9.03 -7.49 -12.94
C LEU A 19 9.54 -8.56 -11.96
N ALA A 20 9.09 -9.81 -12.13
CA ALA A 20 9.55 -10.93 -11.31
C ALA A 20 11.01 -11.26 -11.61
N ALA A 21 11.42 -11.24 -12.89
CA ALA A 21 12.81 -11.47 -13.30
C ALA A 21 13.75 -10.36 -12.78
N GLU A 22 13.33 -9.09 -12.81
CA GLU A 22 14.11 -7.97 -12.26
C GLU A 22 14.33 -8.08 -10.74
N LYS A 23 13.43 -8.78 -10.04
CA LYS A 23 13.45 -8.96 -8.58
C LYS A 23 13.95 -10.34 -8.15
N ASP A 24 14.51 -11.13 -9.08
CA ASP A 24 14.96 -12.51 -8.85
C ASP A 24 13.91 -13.39 -8.14
N THR A 25 12.62 -13.18 -8.48
CA THR A 25 11.49 -13.88 -7.87
C THR A 25 10.59 -14.52 -8.93
N THR A 26 9.54 -15.21 -8.48
CA THR A 26 8.51 -15.76 -9.36
C THR A 26 7.30 -14.83 -9.42
N ILE A 27 6.46 -14.92 -10.46
CA ILE A 27 5.20 -14.16 -10.51
C ILE A 27 4.35 -14.42 -9.26
N ALA A 28 4.29 -15.67 -8.79
CA ALA A 28 3.59 -16.03 -7.56
C ALA A 28 4.22 -15.38 -6.33
N GLY A 29 5.55 -15.32 -6.25
CA GLY A 29 6.28 -14.63 -5.19
C GLY A 29 6.01 -13.13 -5.19
N LEU A 30 6.09 -12.49 -6.36
CA LEU A 30 5.79 -11.06 -6.54
C LEU A 30 4.37 -10.70 -6.12
N VAL A 31 3.38 -11.51 -6.53
CA VAL A 31 1.97 -11.29 -6.14
C VAL A 31 1.77 -11.55 -4.64
N GLY A 32 2.46 -12.54 -4.08
CA GLY A 32 2.43 -12.82 -2.64
C GLY A 32 3.00 -11.67 -1.82
N GLU A 33 4.16 -11.14 -2.19
CA GLU A 33 4.75 -9.95 -1.56
C GLU A 33 3.85 -8.74 -1.71
N PHE A 34 3.28 -8.52 -2.90
CA PHE A 34 2.34 -7.42 -3.12
C PHE A 34 1.13 -7.52 -2.18
N ALA A 35 0.54 -8.70 -2.05
CA ALA A 35 -0.60 -8.92 -1.16
C ALA A 35 -0.22 -8.79 0.32
N ALA A 36 0.99 -9.18 0.70
CA ALA A 36 1.47 -9.07 2.08
C ALA A 36 1.78 -7.63 2.50
N HIS A 37 2.25 -6.79 1.57
CA HIS A 37 2.69 -5.42 1.85
C HIS A 37 1.68 -4.34 1.48
N THR A 38 0.64 -4.68 0.72
CA THR A 38 -0.40 -3.73 0.29
C THR A 38 -1.65 -3.92 1.15
N PRO A 39 -1.82 -3.13 2.23
CA PRO A 39 -3.02 -3.22 3.05
C PRO A 39 -4.25 -2.78 2.26
N THR A 40 -5.38 -3.43 2.55
CA THR A 40 -6.69 -3.03 2.05
C THR A 40 -7.10 -1.68 2.64
N GLN A 41 -8.10 -1.04 2.03
CA GLN A 41 -8.63 0.24 2.53
C GLN A 41 -9.14 0.15 3.97
N SER A 42 -9.74 -0.99 4.34
CA SER A 42 -10.23 -1.23 5.70
C SER A 42 -9.08 -1.37 6.69
N GLU A 43 -8.06 -2.16 6.36
CA GLU A 43 -6.87 -2.32 7.21
C GLU A 43 -6.10 -1.00 7.35
N ARG A 44 -6.03 -0.20 6.27
CA ARG A 44 -5.47 1.15 6.34
C ARG A 44 -6.24 2.04 7.32
N ALA A 45 -7.57 2.02 7.29
CA ALA A 45 -8.38 2.81 8.22
C ALA A 45 -8.16 2.36 9.68
N GLU A 46 -8.03 1.06 9.92
CA GLU A 46 -7.74 0.51 11.25
C GLU A 46 -6.34 0.93 11.73
N LEU A 47 -5.32 0.86 10.87
CA LEU A 47 -3.96 1.32 11.19
C LEU A 47 -3.92 2.82 11.50
N THR A 48 -4.65 3.64 10.74
CA THR A 48 -4.79 5.07 11.02
C THR A 48 -5.44 5.30 12.38
N ALA A 49 -6.54 4.62 12.68
CA ALA A 49 -7.21 4.76 13.98
C ALA A 49 -6.30 4.37 15.15
N LYS A 50 -5.57 3.26 15.03
CA LYS A 50 -4.58 2.84 16.04
C LYS A 50 -3.47 3.87 16.22
N THR A 51 -2.96 4.41 15.11
CA THR A 51 -1.89 5.41 15.12
C THR A 51 -2.35 6.71 15.77
N LEU A 52 -3.56 7.16 15.44
CA LEU A 52 -4.16 8.36 16.05
C LEU A 52 -4.37 8.18 17.56
N ALA A 53 -4.81 7.00 18.01
CA ALA A 53 -4.95 6.72 19.44
C ALA A 53 -3.60 6.81 20.17
N VAL A 54 -2.53 6.25 19.59
CA VAL A 54 -1.18 6.32 20.15
C VAL A 54 -0.65 7.76 20.14
N LEU A 55 -0.86 8.51 19.05
CA LEU A 55 -0.45 9.92 18.96
C LEU A 55 -1.20 10.79 19.97
N GLN A 56 -2.49 10.56 20.16
CA GLN A 56 -3.28 11.23 21.17
C GLN A 56 -2.75 10.95 22.58
N GLU A 57 -2.42 9.68 22.88
CA GLU A 57 -1.87 9.28 24.18
C GLU A 57 -0.47 9.88 24.43
N MET A 58 0.40 9.88 23.41
CA MET A 58 1.79 10.30 23.56
C MET A 58 2.01 11.81 23.49
N SER A 59 1.24 12.54 22.67
CA SER A 59 1.48 13.96 22.40
C SER A 59 0.24 14.83 22.50
N GLY A 60 -0.93 14.25 22.78
CA GLY A 60 -2.20 14.97 22.74
C GLY A 60 -2.60 15.41 21.33
N TYR A 61 -1.95 14.87 20.29
CA TYR A 61 -2.22 15.24 18.91
C TYR A 61 -3.57 14.69 18.45
N VAL A 62 -4.47 15.60 18.13
CA VAL A 62 -5.79 15.30 17.55
C VAL A 62 -5.94 16.19 16.31
N PRO A 63 -5.63 15.67 15.11
CA PRO A 63 -5.78 16.45 13.90
C PRO A 63 -7.25 16.67 13.57
N SER A 64 -7.56 17.83 13.01
CA SER A 64 -8.87 18.04 12.39
C SER A 64 -8.94 17.35 11.02
N PRO A 65 -10.14 16.99 10.53
CA PRO A 65 -10.30 16.42 9.18
C PRO A 65 -9.80 17.32 8.04
N GLU A 66 -9.66 18.63 8.29
CA GLU A 66 -9.07 19.57 7.32
C GLU A 66 -7.54 19.52 7.33
N GLN A 67 -6.94 19.36 8.51
CA GLN A 67 -5.48 19.20 8.65
C GLN A 67 -5.00 17.89 8.05
N ASP A 68 -5.74 16.80 8.24
CA ASP A 68 -5.42 15.50 7.63
C ASP A 68 -5.47 15.59 6.10
N ARG A 69 -6.53 16.18 5.53
CA ARG A 69 -6.64 16.36 4.07
C ARG A 69 -5.53 17.25 3.50
N ALA A 70 -5.14 18.29 4.23
CA ALA A 70 -4.03 19.15 3.82
C ALA A 70 -2.69 18.41 3.87
N ALA A 71 -2.47 17.58 4.90
CA ALA A 71 -1.27 16.75 5.02
C ALA A 71 -1.19 15.69 3.92
N ASP A 72 -2.31 15.03 3.60
CA ASP A 72 -2.41 14.05 2.51
C ASP A 72 -2.12 14.70 1.15
N ALA A 73 -2.69 15.88 0.89
CA ALA A 73 -2.46 16.63 -0.35
C ALA A 73 -0.99 17.06 -0.49
N GLU A 74 -0.37 17.52 0.59
CA GLU A 74 1.04 17.88 0.60
C GLU A 74 1.96 16.67 0.43
N LEU A 75 1.63 15.53 1.05
CA LEU A 75 2.36 14.27 0.86
C LEU A 75 2.26 13.80 -0.59
N ALA A 76 1.06 13.83 -1.18
CA ALA A 76 0.84 13.46 -2.58
C ALA A 76 1.63 14.36 -3.53
N ARG A 77 1.69 15.68 -3.26
CA ARG A 77 2.52 16.61 -4.02
C ARG A 77 4.00 16.22 -3.96
N ARG A 78 4.54 15.95 -2.77
CA ARG A 78 5.96 15.56 -2.60
C ARG A 78 6.31 14.23 -3.25
N LEU A 79 5.41 13.25 -3.19
CA LEU A 79 5.61 11.95 -3.83
C LEU A 79 5.47 12.03 -5.35
N GLY A 80 4.58 12.89 -5.86
CA GLY A 80 4.44 13.17 -7.29
C GLY A 80 5.63 13.95 -7.86
N ASP A 81 6.24 14.84 -7.07
CA ASP A 81 7.46 15.58 -7.42
C ASP A 81 8.73 14.69 -7.33
N ALA A 82 8.65 13.52 -6.69
CA ALA A 82 9.76 12.57 -6.53
C ALA A 82 9.77 11.43 -7.58
N ALA A 83 8.91 11.52 -8.60
CA ALA A 83 8.81 10.60 -9.74
C ALA A 83 9.44 11.19 -11.01
#